data_AF-A0A7R9W708-F1
#
_entry.id   AF-A0A7R9W708-F1
#
_cell.length_a   1.000
_cell.length_b   1.000
_cell.length_c   1.000
_cell.angle_alpha   90.00
_cell.angle_beta   90.00
_cell.angle_gamma   90.00
#
_symmetry.space_group_name_H-M   'P 1'
#
loop_
_entity.id
_entity.type
_entity.pdbx_description
1 polymer ?
#
loop_
_entity_poly.entity_id
_entity_poly.type
_entity_poly.pdbx_seq_one_letter_code
_entity_poly.pdbx_strand_id
1 'polypeptide(L)'
;ILVGGGIKKLYVYPNGSGLAYTYTSGEVWKKAFVSSWGYMGTATLGGILLLFRRTYRGPTYGTIGIGIVMLISCIFWVRNVWGAIVLPIMGIVIIICGWKLKARPVAYLFSFLAAAT
;
A
#
# COMPACT_ATOMS: atom_id res chain seq x y z
N ILE A 1 5.50 3.41 -16.03
CA ILE A 1 5.50 4.08 -17.35
C ILE A 1 6.85 4.75 -17.62
N LEU A 2 7.34 5.66 -16.76
CA LEU A 2 8.63 6.38 -16.92
C LEU A 2 9.88 5.47 -17.14
N VAL A 3 9.89 4.24 -16.61
CA VAL A 3 11.04 3.32 -16.70
C VAL A 3 10.86 2.25 -17.79
N GLY A 4 9.69 2.15 -18.42
CA GLY A 4 9.38 1.08 -19.39
C GLY A 4 9.19 -0.31 -18.76
N GLY A 5 9.18 -0.41 -17.42
CA GLY A 5 8.86 -1.63 -16.68
C GLY A 5 7.39 -1.69 -16.24
N GLY A 6 6.90 -2.92 -16.00
CA GLY A 6 5.56 -3.19 -15.51
C GLY A 6 5.51 -4.38 -14.54
N ILE A 7 4.40 -4.50 -13.83
CA ILE A 7 4.14 -5.61 -12.91
C ILE A 7 3.27 -6.62 -13.65
N LYS A 8 3.78 -7.84 -13.85
CA LYS A 8 3.07 -8.92 -14.56
C LYS A 8 2.10 -9.64 -13.64
N LYS A 9 2.54 -9.99 -12.43
CA LYS A 9 1.75 -10.74 -11.45
C LYS A 9 2.21 -10.42 -10.03
N LEU A 10 1.27 -10.29 -9.10
CA LEU A 10 1.55 -10.21 -7.67
C LEU A 10 0.98 -11.45 -6.97
N TYR A 11 1.86 -12.19 -6.30
CA TYR A 11 1.51 -13.36 -5.49
C TYR A 11 1.63 -13.01 -4.01
N VAL A 12 0.58 -13.33 -3.26
CA VAL A 12 0.58 -13.26 -1.80
C VAL A 12 0.44 -14.68 -1.27
N TYR A 13 1.41 -15.14 -0.48
CA TYR A 13 1.44 -16.47 0.11
C TYR A 13 0.81 -16.46 1.50
N PRO A 14 0.27 -17.60 1.97
CA PRO A 14 -0.33 -17.72 3.30
C PRO A 14 0.64 -17.46 4.45
N ASN A 15 1.95 -17.57 4.22
CA ASN A 15 3.00 -17.27 5.20
C ASN A 15 3.25 -15.76 5.40
N GLY A 16 2.44 -14.89 4.78
CA GLY A 16 2.60 -13.43 4.80
C GLY A 16 3.64 -12.90 3.81
N SER A 17 4.40 -13.76 3.15
CA SER A 17 5.34 -13.36 2.09
C SER A 17 4.61 -12.98 0.80
N GLY A 18 5.16 -11.98 0.09
CA GLY A 18 4.68 -11.58 -1.24
C GLY A 18 5.80 -11.66 -2.27
N LEU A 19 5.48 -12.10 -3.49
CA LEU A 19 6.37 -12.08 -4.64
C LEU A 19 5.72 -11.28 -5.78
N ALA A 20 6.38 -10.18 -6.17
CA ALA A 20 5.98 -9.36 -7.29
C ALA A 20 6.84 -9.70 -8.51
N TYR A 21 6.22 -10.27 -9.54
CA TYR A 21 6.87 -10.50 -10.83
C TYR A 21 6.84 -9.21 -11.64
N THR A 22 7.98 -8.55 -11.69
CA THR A 22 8.18 -7.34 -12.51
C THR A 22 8.89 -7.71 -13.81
N TYR A 23 8.58 -6.99 -14.88
CA TYR A 23 9.35 -7.01 -16.11
C TYR A 23 9.87 -5.61 -16.36
N THR A 24 11.16 -5.49 -16.62
CA THR A 24 11.79 -4.23 -17.04
C THR A 24 12.61 -4.52 -18.28
N SER A 25 12.24 -3.88 -19.38
CA SER A 25 12.99 -3.89 -20.63
C SER A 25 13.95 -2.70 -20.58
N GLY A 26 15.20 -2.89 -20.15
CA GLY A 26 16.16 -1.79 -20.12
C GLY A 26 17.47 -2.03 -19.36
N GLU A 27 18.33 -1.01 -19.46
CA GLU A 27 19.66 -0.87 -18.84
C GLU A 27 19.66 -1.07 -17.32
N VAL A 28 20.84 -1.35 -16.77
CA VAL A 28 21.06 -1.68 -15.34
C VAL A 28 20.49 -0.61 -14.40
N TRP A 29 20.62 0.67 -14.75
CA TRP A 29 20.08 1.80 -13.96
C TRP A 29 18.56 1.75 -13.79
N LYS A 30 17.83 1.35 -14.84
CA LYS A 30 16.37 1.21 -14.81
C LYS A 30 15.93 0.09 -13.86
N LYS A 31 16.68 -1.01 -13.81
CA LYS A 31 16.43 -2.11 -12.87
C LYS A 31 16.73 -1.69 -11.44
N ALA A 32 17.85 -1.01 -11.21
CA ALA A 32 18.24 -0.52 -9.88
C ALA A 32 17.17 0.43 -9.29
N PHE A 33 16.64 1.33 -10.12
CA PHE A 33 15.58 2.26 -9.71
C PHE A 33 14.27 1.54 -9.38
N VAL A 34 13.89 0.51 -10.15
CA VAL A 34 12.68 -0.28 -9.84
C VAL A 34 12.85 -1.10 -8.57
N SER A 35 14.04 -1.64 -8.29
CA SER A 35 14.31 -2.38 -7.04
C SER A 35 14.34 -1.48 -5.80
N SER A 36 14.85 -0.24 -5.91
CA SER A 36 14.92 0.69 -4.78
C SER A 36 13.55 1.29 -4.42
N TRP A 37 12.59 1.23 -5.35
CA TRP A 37 11.24 1.76 -5.14
C TRP A 37 10.49 1.09 -3.99
N GLY A 38 10.88 -0.13 -3.58
CA GLY A 38 10.34 -0.77 -2.37
C GLY A 38 10.56 0.07 -1.12
N TYR A 39 11.81 0.45 -0.84
CA TYR A 39 12.16 1.27 0.33
C TYR A 39 11.76 2.74 0.16
N MET A 40 11.95 3.31 -1.03
CA MET A 40 11.56 4.70 -1.29
C MET A 40 10.03 4.87 -1.20
N GLY A 41 9.27 3.84 -1.60
CA GLY A 41 7.81 3.81 -1.49
C GLY A 41 7.31 3.80 -0.05
N THR A 42 7.93 3.02 0.85
CA THR A 42 7.52 3.02 2.27
C THR A 42 7.80 4.36 2.95
N ALA A 43 8.99 4.94 2.73
CA ALA A 43 9.35 6.23 3.31
C ALA A 43 8.45 7.38 2.82
N THR A 44 8.13 7.41 1.52
CA THR A 44 7.24 8.42 0.95
C THR A 44 5.81 8.27 1.47
N LEU A 45 5.29 7.05 1.56
CA LEU A 45 3.98 6.78 2.16
C LEU A 45 3.94 7.15 3.64
N GLY A 46 4.99 6.84 4.41
CA GLY A 46 5.14 7.25 5.81
C GLY A 46 5.07 8.77 5.98
N GLY A 47 5.77 9.53 5.13
CA GLY A 47 5.69 10.99 5.12
C GLY A 47 4.29 11.52 4.79
N ILE A 48 3.61 10.91 3.82
CA ILE A 48 2.23 11.27 3.45
C ILE A 48 1.26 10.99 4.61
N LEU A 49 1.41 9.84 5.30
CA LEU A 49 0.62 9.50 6.49
C LEU A 49 0.77 10.57 7.59
N LEU A 50 2.00 11.05 7.84
CA LEU A 50 2.25 12.13 8.79
C LEU A 50 1.61 13.46 8.39
N LEU A 51 1.56 13.77 7.10
CA LEU A 51 0.84 14.94 6.58
C LEU A 51 -0.66 14.84 6.84
N PHE A 52 -1.27 13.67 6.61
CA PHE A 52 -2.69 13.44 6.88
C PHE A 52 -3.03 13.51 8.38
N ARG A 53 -2.07 13.25 9.28
CA ARG A 53 -2.26 13.41 10.73
C ARG A 53 -2.50 14.88 11.14
N ARG A 54 -2.02 15.86 10.37
CA ARG A 54 -2.07 17.28 10.73
C ARG A 54 -3.50 17.85 10.79
N THR A 55 -4.47 17.21 10.14
CA THR A 55 -5.84 17.73 9.97
C THR A 55 -6.87 16.95 10.79
N TYR A 56 -7.86 17.62 11.38
CA TYR A 56 -8.88 17.00 12.26
C TYR A 56 -9.67 15.84 11.61
N ARG A 57 -9.90 15.89 10.29
CA ARG A 57 -10.53 14.80 9.51
C ARG A 57 -9.55 14.05 8.59
N GLY A 58 -8.28 14.44 8.57
CA GLY A 58 -7.27 13.87 7.68
C GLY A 58 -7.01 12.36 7.86
N PRO A 59 -6.93 11.83 9.09
CA PRO A 59 -6.72 10.39 9.31
C PRO A 59 -7.89 9.53 8.81
N THR A 60 -9.12 10.03 8.93
CA THR A 60 -10.35 9.35 8.46
C THR A 60 -10.36 9.26 6.94
N TYR A 61 -10.09 10.36 6.22
CA TYR A 61 -10.01 10.32 4.76
C TYR A 61 -8.79 9.55 4.27
N GLY A 62 -7.66 9.64 4.97
CA GLY A 62 -6.44 8.90 4.64
C GLY A 62 -6.63 7.38 4.75
N THR A 63 -7.24 6.89 5.83
CA THR A 63 -7.53 5.46 6.01
C THR A 63 -8.47 4.91 4.93
N ILE A 64 -9.55 5.64 4.63
CA ILE A 64 -10.48 5.26 3.57
C ILE A 64 -9.76 5.26 2.21
N GLY A 65 -8.96 6.28 1.92
CA GLY A 65 -8.17 6.37 0.69
C GLY A 65 -7.20 5.20 0.54
N ILE A 66 -6.49 4.83 1.60
CA ILE A 66 -5.57 3.67 1.60
C ILE A 66 -6.34 2.37 1.34
N GLY A 67 -7.49 2.17 1.98
CA GLY A 67 -8.33 1.00 1.74
C GLY A 67 -8.82 0.91 0.30
N ILE A 68 -9.24 2.04 -0.30
CA ILE A 68 -9.66 2.10 -1.71
C ILE A 68 -8.49 1.78 -2.64
N VAL A 69 -7.32 2.39 -2.43
CA VAL A 69 -6.12 2.12 -3.23
C VAL A 69 -5.73 0.64 -3.15
N MET A 70 -5.84 0.04 -1.96
CA MET A 70 -5.58 -1.37 -1.74
C MET A 70 -6.56 -2.28 -2.50
N LEU A 71 -7.85 -1.93 -2.52
CA LEU A 71 -8.87 -2.66 -3.31
C LEU A 71 -8.61 -2.56 -4.81
N ILE A 72 -8.31 -1.36 -5.31
CA ILE A 72 -7.99 -1.13 -6.73
C ILE A 72 -6.73 -1.93 -7.11
N SER A 73 -5.69 -1.90 -6.28
CA SER A 73 -4.46 -2.67 -6.50
C SER A 73 -4.74 -4.17 -6.57
N CYS A 74 -5.63 -4.67 -5.70
CA CYS A 74 -6.02 -6.07 -5.70
C CYS A 74 -6.70 -6.48 -7.02
N ILE A 75 -7.63 -5.66 -7.54
CA ILE A 75 -8.37 -5.95 -8.77
C ILE A 75 -7.44 -6.02 -9.99
N PHE A 76 -6.44 -5.13 -10.07
CA PHE A 76 -5.59 -5.03 -11.26
C PHE A 76 -4.42 -6.03 -11.27
N TRP A 77 -3.80 -6.34 -10.13
CA TRP A 77 -2.52 -7.05 -10.10
C TRP A 77 -2.51 -8.40 -9.38
N VAL A 78 -3.52 -8.70 -8.56
CA VAL A 78 -3.54 -9.93 -7.77
C VAL A 78 -4.15 -11.06 -8.59
N ARG A 79 -3.29 -12.02 -8.97
CA ARG A 79 -3.69 -13.20 -9.76
C ARG A 79 -3.79 -14.46 -8.90
N ASN A 80 -3.63 -14.35 -7.57
CA ASN A 80 -3.64 -15.48 -6.64
C ASN A 80 -4.95 -15.59 -5.87
N VAL A 81 -5.49 -16.80 -5.70
CA VAL A 81 -6.78 -17.06 -5.02
C VAL A 81 -6.74 -16.58 -3.56
N TRP A 82 -5.64 -16.86 -2.84
CA TRP A 82 -5.44 -16.40 -1.47
C TRP A 82 -5.39 -14.88 -1.36
N GLY A 83 -4.58 -14.23 -2.21
CA GLY A 83 -4.47 -12.78 -2.24
C GLY A 83 -5.81 -12.12 -2.61
N ALA A 84 -6.55 -12.70 -3.54
CA ALA A 84 -7.83 -12.19 -4.00
C ALA A 84 -8.95 -12.27 -2.95
N ILE A 85 -8.79 -13.07 -1.89
CA ILE A 85 -9.76 -13.16 -0.79
C ILE A 85 -9.29 -12.31 0.40
N VAL A 86 -8.03 -12.50 0.82
CA VAL A 86 -7.51 -11.86 2.04
C VAL A 86 -7.34 -10.35 1.87
N LEU A 87 -6.80 -9.89 0.73
CA LEU A 87 -6.55 -8.46 0.51
C LEU A 87 -7.85 -7.62 0.46
N PRO A 88 -8.93 -8.03 -0.24
CA PRO A 88 -10.15 -7.22 -0.20
C PRO A 88 -10.84 -7.27 1.16
N ILE A 89 -10.79 -8.39 1.89
CA ILE A 89 -11.30 -8.43 3.27
C ILE A 89 -10.54 -7.42 4.12
N MET A 90 -9.21 -7.41 4.06
CA MET A 90 -8.38 -6.45 4.80
C MET A 90 -8.66 -5.01 4.37
N GLY A 91 -8.81 -4.74 3.07
CA GLY A 91 -9.18 -3.41 2.55
C GLY A 91 -10.54 -2.93 3.07
N ILE A 92 -11.55 -3.80 3.08
CA ILE A 92 -12.89 -3.50 3.61
C ILE A 92 -12.81 -3.22 5.12
N VAL A 93 -12.07 -4.04 5.88
CA VAL A 93 -11.87 -3.82 7.32
C VAL A 93 -11.22 -2.46 7.59
N ILE A 94 -10.21 -2.07 6.79
CA ILE A 94 -9.56 -0.76 6.90
C ILE A 94 -10.54 0.39 6.61
N ILE A 95 -11.39 0.25 5.60
CA ILE A 95 -12.43 1.25 5.27
C ILE A 95 -13.44 1.37 6.40
N ILE A 96 -13.93 0.24 6.93
CA ILE A 96 -14.88 0.20 8.05
C ILE A 96 -14.26 0.83 9.30
N CYS A 97 -12.99 0.53 9.59
CA CYS A 97 -12.25 1.16 10.68
C CYS A 97 -12.12 2.68 10.47
N GLY A 98 -11.82 3.13 9.25
CA GLY A 98 -11.81 4.55 8.90
C GLY A 98 -13.16 5.23 9.14
N TRP A 99 -14.27 4.52 8.89
CA TRP A 99 -15.63 5.05 9.06
C TRP A 99 -16.13 5.03 10.52
N LYS A 100 -15.78 4.00 11.30
CA LYS A 100 -16.26 3.82 12.69
C LYS A 100 -15.33 4.36 13.77
N LEU A 101 -14.02 4.48 13.55
CA LEU A 101 -13.11 4.98 14.61
C LEU A 101 -13.11 6.51 14.69
N LYS A 102 -13.18 7.03 15.92
CA LYS A 102 -12.95 8.44 16.22
C LYS A 102 -11.52 8.83 15.83
N ALA A 103 -11.32 10.03 15.29
CA ALA A 103 -10.05 10.48 14.70
C ALA A 103 -8.83 10.46 15.65
N ARG A 104 -9.05 10.51 16.99
CA ARG A 104 -7.98 10.55 18.00
C ARG A 104 -7.14 9.25 18.06
N PRO A 105 -7.71 8.05 18.29
CA PRO A 105 -6.94 6.79 18.26
C PRO A 105 -6.30 6.48 16.90
N VAL A 106 -6.94 6.86 15.79
CA VAL A 106 -6.39 6.65 14.43
C VAL A 106 -5.11 7.46 14.21
N ALA A 107 -5.02 8.67 14.77
CA ALA A 107 -3.82 9.50 14.67
C ALA A 107 -2.59 8.90 15.37
N TYR A 108 -2.78 8.19 16.49
CA TYR A 108 -1.69 7.47 17.15
C TYR A 108 -1.22 6.28 16.33
N LEU A 109 -2.16 5.52 15.74
CA LEU A 109 -1.83 4.42 14.82
C LEU A 109 -1.05 4.92 13.60
N PHE A 110 -1.41 6.07 13.02
CA PHE A 110 -0.68 6.69 11.91
C PHE A 110 0.75 7.05 12.30
N SER A 111 0.96 7.51 13.53
CA SER A 111 2.29 7.86 14.03
C SER A 111 3.16 6.63 14.24
N PHE A 112 2.57 5.55 14.74
CA PHE A 112 3.26 4.27 14.90
C PHE A 112 3.57 3.62 13.54
N LEU A 113 2.60 3.62 12.61
CA LEU A 113 2.80 3.10 11.26
C LEU A 113 3.89 3.87 10.52
N ALA A 114 3.87 5.21 10.59
CA ALA A 114 4.86 6.05 9.94
C ALA A 114 6.28 5.88 10.53
N ALA A 115 6.39 5.51 11.81
CA ALA A 115 7.69 5.19 12.42
C ALA A 115 8.19 3.78 12.07
N ALA A 116 7.29 2.87 11.69
CA ALA A 116 7.61 1.49 11.34
C ALA A 116 7.91 1.29 9.83
N THR A 117 7.52 2.24 8.98
CA THR A 117 7.76 2.25 7.52
C THR A 117 9.04 2.96 7.12
#